data_AF-A0A2E4Y7X7-F1
#
_entry.id   AF-A0A2E4Y7X7-F1
#
_cell.length_a   1.000
_cell.length_b   1.000
_cell.length_c   1.000
_cell.angle_alpha   90.00
_cell.angle_beta   90.00
_cell.angle_gamma   90.00
#
_symmetry.space_group_name_H-M   'P 1'
#
loop_
_entity.id
_entity.type
_entity.pdbx_description
1 polymer ?
#
loop_
_entity_poly.entity_id
_entity_poly.type
_entity_poly.pdbx_seq_one_letter_code
_entity_poly.pdbx_strand_id
1 'polypeptide(L)'
;MIMDVNVWKSAKNKKIKSESGQAIFEFIIFLPFFILFFAVMVSVVGGINASINQQKTLRGYFFYSIRNNSTLPFNQDMDSYLSKGIRSVGAYSFGFSKEQRGESQLGPCFRVPSLRPRDDTCDNGIEDTVSGLIKVFSAYGVCSASYIFSENNVFVDNLSGVSISSSCSLSN
;
A
#
# COMPACT_ATOMS: atom_id res chain seq x y z
N MET A 1 -10.94 -0.21 84.64
CA MET A 1 -11.47 -0.48 83.29
C MET A 1 -10.38 -0.09 82.30
N ILE A 2 -9.45 -1.01 82.04
CA ILE A 2 -8.25 -0.77 81.23
C ILE A 2 -8.59 -1.27 79.83
N MET A 3 -8.70 -0.36 78.86
CA MET A 3 -8.93 -0.71 77.46
C MET A 3 -7.70 -1.41 76.88
N ASP A 4 -7.95 -2.56 76.26
CA ASP A 4 -6.98 -3.48 75.68
C ASP A 4 -6.13 -2.82 74.57
N VAL A 5 -4.87 -2.55 74.89
CA VAL A 5 -3.81 -2.08 73.97
C VAL A 5 -3.50 -3.12 72.88
N ASN A 6 -4.01 -4.35 73.00
CA ASN A 6 -3.74 -5.46 72.08
C ASN A 6 -4.53 -5.41 70.77
N VAL A 7 -5.61 -4.63 70.67
CA VAL A 7 -6.41 -4.54 69.43
C VAL A 7 -5.65 -3.77 68.33
N TRP A 8 -4.83 -2.79 68.70
CA TRP A 8 -4.11 -1.94 67.73
C TRP A 8 -2.87 -2.59 67.10
N LYS A 9 -2.29 -3.63 67.73
CA LYS A 9 -1.13 -4.33 67.17
C LYS A 9 -1.52 -5.28 66.02
N SER A 10 -2.76 -5.77 65.99
CA SER A 10 -3.23 -6.68 64.96
C SER A 10 -3.63 -6.00 63.64
N ALA A 11 -3.84 -4.68 63.64
CA ALA A 11 -4.23 -3.92 62.45
C ALA A 11 -3.04 -3.46 61.59
N LYS A 12 -1.81 -3.51 62.11
CA LYS A 12 -0.62 -2.94 61.43
C LYS A 12 0.02 -3.86 60.37
N ASN A 13 -0.41 -5.11 60.26
CA ASN A 13 0.19 -6.12 59.37
C ASN A 13 -0.71 -6.67 58.26
N LYS A 14 -1.89 -6.10 58.02
CA LYS A 14 -2.67 -6.41 56.82
C LYS A 14 -2.46 -5.31 55.78
N LYS A 15 -1.34 -5.41 55.03
CA LYS A 15 -1.33 -4.85 53.67
C LYS A 15 -2.41 -5.58 52.90
N ILE A 16 -3.61 -5.01 52.83
CA ILE A 16 -4.62 -5.44 51.87
C ILE A 16 -4.06 -5.03 50.50
N LYS A 17 -3.23 -5.89 49.92
CA LYS A 17 -2.93 -5.86 48.50
C LYS A 17 -4.20 -6.32 47.80
N SER A 18 -5.05 -5.35 47.47
CA SER A 18 -6.19 -5.56 46.60
C SER A 18 -5.65 -5.69 45.16
N GLU A 19 -5.42 -6.93 44.73
CA GLU A 19 -4.99 -7.26 43.36
C GLU A 19 -5.96 -6.67 42.30
N SER A 20 -7.24 -6.55 42.64
CA SER A 20 -8.27 -5.97 41.78
C SER A 20 -8.08 -4.48 41.50
N GLY A 21 -7.53 -3.71 42.45
CA GLY A 21 -7.23 -2.28 42.27
C GLY A 21 -5.96 -2.04 41.44
N GLN A 22 -5.01 -2.97 41.52
CA GLN A 22 -3.78 -2.93 40.73
C GLN A 22 -4.07 -3.11 39.23
N ALA A 23 -4.98 -4.03 38.87
CA ALA A 23 -5.36 -4.26 37.48
C ALA A 23 -6.01 -3.03 36.81
N ILE A 24 -6.85 -2.28 37.55
CA ILE A 24 -7.47 -1.05 37.03
C ILE A 24 -6.40 0.04 36.81
N PHE A 25 -5.47 0.17 37.75
CA PHE A 25 -4.37 1.14 37.63
C PHE A 25 -3.45 0.80 36.46
N GLU A 26 -3.11 -0.47 36.30
CA GLU A 26 -2.30 -0.98 35.20
C GLU A 26 -3.00 -0.77 33.84
N PHE A 27 -4.32 -0.96 33.77
CA PHE A 27 -5.10 -0.66 32.57
C PHE A 27 -5.07 0.83 32.19
N ILE A 28 -5.21 1.74 33.17
CA ILE A 28 -5.15 3.19 32.91
C ILE A 28 -3.77 3.59 32.36
N ILE A 29 -2.69 2.97 32.86
CA ILE A 29 -1.33 3.19 32.36
C ILE A 29 -1.17 2.67 30.93
N PHE A 30 -1.79 1.54 30.58
CA PHE A 30 -1.70 0.97 29.23
C PHE A 30 -2.68 1.54 28.21
N LEU A 31 -3.76 2.19 28.64
CA LEU A 31 -4.76 2.83 27.80
C LEU A 31 -4.19 3.69 26.65
N PRO A 32 -3.22 4.60 26.86
CA PRO A 32 -2.64 5.38 25.76
C PRO A 32 -2.00 4.52 24.67
N PHE A 33 -1.42 3.37 25.02
CA PHE A 33 -0.85 2.43 24.05
C PHE A 33 -1.95 1.74 23.24
N PHE A 34 -3.08 1.38 23.86
CA PHE A 34 -4.22 0.81 23.16
C PHE A 34 -4.85 1.82 22.18
N ILE A 35 -4.97 3.08 22.57
CA ILE A 35 -5.48 4.14 21.69
C ILE A 35 -4.55 4.32 20.49
N LEU A 36 -3.23 4.38 20.73
CA LEU A 36 -2.25 4.49 19.65
C LEU A 36 -2.34 3.29 18.71
N PHE A 37 -2.38 2.07 19.24
CA PHE A 37 -2.49 0.85 18.46
C PHE A 37 -3.78 0.80 17.62
N PHE A 38 -4.90 1.17 18.23
CA PHE A 38 -6.18 1.27 17.54
C PHE A 38 -6.11 2.27 16.38
N ALA A 39 -5.51 3.44 16.61
CA ALA A 39 -5.37 4.46 15.58
C ALA A 39 -4.45 4.01 14.43
N VAL A 40 -3.37 3.27 14.72
CA VAL A 40 -2.53 2.61 13.70
C VAL A 40 -3.35 1.60 12.90
N MET A 41 -4.15 0.76 13.56
CA MET A 41 -5.02 -0.21 12.88
C MET A 41 -6.00 0.48 11.92
N VAL A 42 -6.63 1.58 12.33
CA VAL A 42 -7.54 2.34 11.46
C VAL A 42 -6.81 2.84 10.21
N SER A 43 -5.61 3.41 10.34
CA SER A 43 -4.81 3.86 9.19
C SER A 43 -4.43 2.71 8.25
N VAL A 44 -4.07 1.54 8.79
CA VAL A 44 -3.73 0.34 8.00
C VAL A 44 -4.97 -0.19 7.26
N VAL A 45 -6.10 -0.32 7.94
CA VAL A 45 -7.36 -0.78 7.33
C VAL A 45 -7.82 0.20 6.24
N GLY A 46 -7.67 1.50 6.47
CA GLY A 46 -7.88 2.53 5.46
C GLY A 46 -7.01 2.30 4.20
N GLY A 47 -5.71 2.05 4.41
CA GLY A 47 -4.77 1.69 3.34
C GLY A 47 -5.18 0.46 2.54
N ILE A 48 -5.58 -0.61 3.21
CA ILE A 48 -6.04 -1.86 2.58
C ILE A 48 -7.32 -1.61 1.77
N ASN A 49 -8.29 -0.89 2.31
CA ASN A 49 -9.53 -0.61 1.58
C ASN A 49 -9.27 0.22 0.32
N ALA A 50 -8.37 1.21 0.42
CA ALA A 50 -8.01 2.02 -0.72
C ALA A 50 -7.27 1.22 -1.81
N SER A 51 -6.39 0.29 -1.42
CA SER A 51 -5.68 -0.59 -2.37
C SER A 51 -6.63 -1.49 -3.17
N ILE A 52 -7.66 -2.03 -2.50
CA ILE A 52 -8.69 -2.86 -3.14
C ILE A 52 -9.47 -2.03 -4.17
N ASN A 53 -9.85 -0.80 -3.81
CA ASN A 53 -10.59 0.06 -4.72
C ASN A 53 -9.72 0.51 -5.91
N GLN A 54 -8.46 0.82 -5.67
CA GLN A 54 -7.49 1.10 -6.74
C GLN A 54 -7.38 -0.06 -7.72
N GLN A 55 -7.20 -1.29 -7.25
CA GLN A 55 -7.10 -2.45 -8.13
C GLN A 55 -8.37 -2.67 -8.96
N LYS A 56 -9.56 -2.48 -8.37
CA LYS A 56 -10.83 -2.57 -9.11
C LYS A 56 -10.90 -1.53 -10.22
N THR A 57 -10.52 -0.29 -9.92
CA THR A 57 -10.49 0.79 -10.90
C THR A 57 -9.50 0.50 -12.03
N LEU A 58 -8.25 0.15 -11.71
CA LEU A 58 -7.23 -0.16 -12.72
C LEU A 58 -7.63 -1.34 -13.60
N ARG A 59 -8.23 -2.38 -13.01
CA ARG A 59 -8.78 -3.50 -13.76
C ARG A 59 -9.88 -3.06 -14.73
N GLY A 60 -10.80 -2.20 -14.28
CA GLY A 60 -11.83 -1.61 -15.13
C GLY A 60 -11.25 -0.84 -16.31
N TYR A 61 -10.28 0.04 -16.05
CA TYR A 61 -9.58 0.80 -17.10
C TYR A 61 -8.83 -0.10 -18.07
N PHE A 62 -8.17 -1.15 -17.58
CA PHE A 62 -7.47 -2.11 -18.42
C PHE A 62 -8.41 -2.81 -19.39
N PHE A 63 -9.52 -3.37 -18.88
CA PHE A 63 -10.49 -4.05 -19.73
C PHE A 63 -11.21 -3.10 -20.68
N TYR A 64 -11.48 -1.86 -20.27
CA TYR A 64 -11.98 -0.82 -21.17
C TYR A 64 -11.00 -0.54 -22.31
N SER A 65 -9.71 -0.41 -22.01
CA SER A 65 -8.67 -0.09 -22.99
C SER A 65 -8.49 -1.20 -24.03
N ILE A 66 -8.55 -2.47 -23.64
CA ILE A 66 -8.52 -3.62 -24.56
C ILE A 66 -9.89 -3.95 -25.16
N ARG A 67 -10.89 -3.07 -25.01
CA ARG A 67 -12.27 -3.25 -25.50
C ARG A 67 -12.90 -4.57 -25.07
N ASN A 68 -12.67 -4.98 -23.82
CA ASN A 68 -13.08 -6.24 -23.22
C ASN A 68 -12.58 -7.50 -23.94
N ASN A 69 -11.54 -7.38 -24.76
CA ASN A 69 -10.88 -8.53 -25.36
C ASN A 69 -9.94 -9.17 -24.32
N SER A 70 -10.36 -10.27 -23.71
CA SER A 70 -9.54 -11.03 -22.76
C SER A 70 -8.42 -11.83 -23.41
N THR A 71 -8.47 -12.01 -24.73
CA THR A 71 -7.41 -12.61 -25.52
C THR A 71 -6.51 -11.51 -26.09
N LEU A 72 -5.52 -11.12 -25.27
CA LEU A 72 -4.41 -10.25 -25.69
C LEU A 72 -3.71 -10.85 -26.92
N PRO A 73 -3.18 -10.01 -27.82
CA PRO A 73 -3.29 -10.21 -29.26
C PRO A 73 -2.78 -11.58 -29.71
N PHE A 74 -3.61 -12.26 -30.52
CA PHE A 74 -3.21 -13.47 -31.22
C PHE A 74 -2.26 -13.13 -32.36
N ASN A 75 -1.37 -14.07 -32.72
CA ASN A 75 -0.52 -13.96 -33.91
C ASN A 75 -1.31 -13.62 -35.20
N GLN A 76 -2.59 -14.01 -35.27
CA GLN A 76 -3.49 -13.71 -36.40
C GLN A 76 -3.83 -12.22 -36.54
N ASP A 77 -3.86 -11.46 -35.43
CA ASP A 77 -4.07 -10.02 -35.47
C ASP A 77 -2.80 -9.27 -35.90
N MET A 78 -1.62 -9.89 -35.73
CA MET A 78 -0.35 -9.27 -36.08
C MET A 78 -0.22 -9.03 -37.59
N ASP A 79 -0.66 -9.97 -38.43
CA ASP A 79 -0.68 -9.79 -39.90
C ASP A 79 -1.64 -8.67 -40.33
N SER A 80 -2.78 -8.56 -39.65
CA SER A 80 -3.73 -7.45 -39.82
C SER A 80 -3.14 -6.11 -39.37
N TYR A 81 -2.34 -6.08 -38.30
CA TYR A 81 -1.66 -4.87 -37.85
C TYR A 81 -0.56 -4.42 -38.82
N LEU A 82 0.18 -5.38 -39.41
CA LEU A 82 1.18 -5.08 -40.44
C LEU A 82 0.57 -4.52 -41.72
N SER A 83 -0.53 -5.11 -42.20
CA SER A 83 -1.26 -4.58 -43.37
C SER A 83 -1.85 -3.19 -43.13
N LYS A 84 -2.00 -2.77 -41.86
CA LYS A 84 -2.42 -1.42 -41.44
C LYS A 84 -1.26 -0.49 -41.09
N GLY A 85 -0.01 -0.93 -41.28
CA GLY A 85 1.19 -0.13 -41.05
C GLY A 85 1.61 0.03 -39.59
N ILE A 86 1.06 -0.76 -38.67
CA ILE A 86 1.47 -0.77 -37.25
C ILE A 86 2.77 -1.57 -37.13
N ARG A 87 3.83 -0.93 -36.61
CA ARG A 87 5.20 -1.48 -36.59
C ARG A 87 5.68 -1.98 -35.23
N SER A 88 4.90 -1.76 -34.17
CA SER A 88 5.20 -2.26 -32.83
C SER A 88 3.93 -2.60 -32.07
N VAL A 89 3.99 -3.69 -31.31
CA VAL A 89 2.92 -4.12 -30.40
C VAL A 89 3.58 -4.56 -29.11
N GLY A 90 3.05 -4.12 -27.98
CA GLY A 90 3.58 -4.47 -26.68
C GLY A 90 2.47 -4.61 -25.66
N ALA A 91 2.78 -5.33 -24.59
CA ALA A 91 1.93 -5.34 -23.42
C ALA A 91 2.08 -4.01 -22.66
N TYR A 92 1.01 -3.61 -21.96
CA TYR A 92 0.98 -2.38 -21.19
C TYR A 92 0.27 -2.61 -19.86
N SER A 93 0.62 -1.80 -18.86
CA SER A 93 0.02 -1.79 -17.54
C SER A 93 -0.40 -0.39 -17.14
N PHE A 94 -1.43 -0.30 -16.32
CA PHE A 94 -1.84 0.93 -15.64
C PHE A 94 -1.41 0.88 -14.19
N GLY A 95 -0.99 2.01 -13.63
CA GLY A 95 -0.66 2.13 -12.22
C GLY A 95 -0.82 3.55 -11.71
N PHE A 96 -0.89 3.68 -10.39
CA PHE A 96 -0.88 4.97 -9.72
C PHE A 96 0.55 5.50 -9.55
N SER A 97 0.72 6.80 -9.66
CA SER A 97 2.03 7.44 -9.50
C SER A 97 2.43 7.55 -8.03
N LYS A 98 3.75 7.45 -7.77
CA LYS A 98 4.38 7.67 -6.46
C LYS A 98 4.48 9.14 -6.06
N GLU A 99 4.63 9.99 -7.06
CA GLU A 99 4.83 11.42 -6.94
C GLU A 99 3.85 12.15 -7.84
N GLN A 100 3.41 13.32 -7.41
CA GLN A 100 2.58 14.17 -8.25
C GLN A 100 3.46 14.88 -9.29
N ARG A 101 3.62 14.26 -10.47
CA ARG A 101 4.22 14.92 -11.64
C ARG A 101 3.10 15.31 -12.61
N GLY A 102 2.79 16.59 -12.69
CA GLY A 102 1.72 17.11 -13.55
C GLY A 102 0.33 16.58 -13.18
N GLU A 103 -0.42 16.07 -14.17
CA GLU A 103 -1.78 15.53 -14.02
C GLU A 103 -1.84 14.04 -13.61
N SER A 104 -0.74 13.47 -13.10
CA SER A 104 -0.71 12.05 -12.72
C SER A 104 -1.62 11.77 -11.50
N GLN A 105 -2.37 10.67 -11.58
CA GLN A 105 -3.19 10.22 -10.45
C GLN A 105 -2.30 9.67 -9.34
N LEU A 106 -2.26 10.39 -8.22
CA LEU A 106 -1.49 10.02 -7.04
C LEU A 106 -2.16 8.85 -6.28
N GLY A 107 -1.35 7.92 -5.76
CA GLY A 107 -1.84 6.90 -4.84
C GLY A 107 -2.35 7.51 -3.52
N PRO A 108 -3.32 6.86 -2.84
CA PRO A 108 -3.81 7.29 -1.55
C PRO A 108 -2.69 7.17 -0.51
N CYS A 109 -2.71 8.12 0.41
CA CYS A 109 -1.69 8.28 1.44
C CYS A 109 -2.37 8.35 2.80
N PHE A 110 -1.96 7.48 3.71
CA PHE A 110 -2.51 7.37 5.05
C PHE A 110 -1.43 7.73 6.07
N ARG A 111 -1.76 8.65 6.97
CA ARG A 111 -0.84 9.02 8.04
C ARG A 111 -0.98 8.05 9.20
N VAL A 112 0.13 7.49 9.63
CA VAL A 112 0.19 6.66 10.84
C VAL A 112 0.43 7.58 12.03
N PRO A 113 -0.45 7.55 13.05
CA PRO A 113 -0.24 8.33 14.25
C PRO A 113 1.05 7.86 14.93
N SER A 114 1.89 8.81 15.29
CA SER A 114 3.20 8.61 15.91
C SER A 114 3.32 9.52 17.13
N LEU A 115 4.04 9.05 18.14
CA LEU A 115 4.35 9.82 19.34
C LEU A 115 5.28 11.01 19.05
N ARG A 116 5.98 11.00 17.91
CA ARG A 116 6.79 12.12 17.43
C ARG A 116 6.10 12.77 16.23
N PRO A 117 5.88 14.09 16.24
CA PRO A 117 5.45 14.81 15.05
C PRO A 117 6.52 14.67 13.96
N ARG A 118 6.06 14.44 12.73
CA ARG A 118 6.91 14.33 11.52
C ARG A 118 6.31 15.21 10.43
N ASP A 119 7.13 15.86 9.63
CA ASP A 119 6.63 16.78 8.60
C ASP A 119 6.46 16.12 7.22
N ASP A 120 6.44 14.77 7.17
CA ASP A 120 6.22 14.01 5.94
C ASP A 120 4.91 14.43 5.25
N THR A 121 5.01 14.85 3.99
CA THR A 121 3.88 15.16 3.12
C THR A 121 3.60 14.02 2.16
N CYS A 122 2.34 13.90 1.74
CA CYS A 122 1.91 12.86 0.81
C CYS A 122 2.27 13.17 -0.65
N ASP A 123 2.60 14.42 -0.96
CA ASP A 123 2.80 14.91 -2.33
C ASP A 123 4.20 14.59 -2.87
N ASN A 124 5.19 14.63 -1.99
CA ASN A 124 6.59 14.36 -2.33
C ASN A 124 6.90 12.87 -2.19
N GLY A 125 7.85 12.36 -2.98
CA GLY A 125 8.37 11.00 -2.83
C GLY A 125 8.82 10.73 -1.39
N ILE A 126 8.76 9.47 -0.95
CA ILE A 126 9.32 9.10 0.34
C ILE A 126 10.85 9.10 0.19
N GLU A 127 11.48 10.24 0.47
CA GLU A 127 12.95 10.37 0.42
C GLU A 127 13.63 9.71 1.63
N ASP A 128 12.93 9.65 2.77
CA ASP A 128 13.47 9.12 4.01
C ASP A 128 13.17 7.63 4.21
N THR A 129 14.17 6.88 4.70
CA THR A 129 14.05 5.45 5.07
C THR A 129 13.04 5.18 6.18
N VAL A 130 12.54 6.21 6.88
CA VAL A 130 11.59 6.06 8.00
C VAL A 130 10.45 7.07 7.87
N SER A 131 9.46 6.77 7.02
CA SER A 131 8.25 7.60 6.92
C SER A 131 7.16 7.20 7.92
N GLY A 132 6.41 8.18 8.41
CA GLY A 132 5.16 7.98 9.16
C GLY A 132 3.94 7.77 8.26
N LEU A 133 4.14 7.54 6.96
CA LEU A 133 3.09 7.43 5.96
C LEU A 133 3.00 6.01 5.42
N ILE A 134 1.77 5.55 5.21
CA ILE A 134 1.46 4.38 4.40
C ILE A 134 0.98 4.93 3.06
N LYS A 135 1.84 4.85 2.04
CA LYS A 135 1.43 5.07 0.65
C LYS A 135 1.16 3.72 -0.01
N VAL A 136 -0.01 3.59 -0.60
CA VAL A 136 -0.39 2.37 -1.30
C VAL A 136 -0.37 2.62 -2.80
N PHE A 137 0.38 1.79 -3.50
CA PHE A 137 0.47 1.81 -4.95
C PHE A 137 -0.05 0.49 -5.50
N SER A 138 -0.95 0.61 -6.47
CA SER A 138 -1.47 -0.52 -7.21
C SER A 138 -1.12 -0.36 -8.67
N ALA A 139 -0.80 -1.48 -9.32
CA ALA A 139 -0.64 -1.58 -10.76
C ALA A 139 -1.44 -2.79 -11.25
N TYR A 140 -1.96 -2.72 -12.47
CA TYR A 140 -2.70 -3.80 -13.12
C TYR A 140 -2.42 -3.81 -14.62
N GLY A 141 -2.09 -4.98 -15.15
CA GLY A 141 -1.88 -5.20 -16.57
C GLY A 141 -1.02 -6.42 -16.85
N VAL A 142 -0.56 -6.52 -18.09
CA VAL A 142 0.36 -7.57 -18.51
C VAL A 142 1.72 -6.94 -18.76
N CYS A 143 2.74 -7.48 -18.10
CA CYS A 143 4.13 -7.13 -18.38
C CYS A 143 4.73 -8.27 -19.21
N SER A 144 5.00 -7.98 -20.47
CA SER A 144 5.53 -8.93 -21.45
C SER A 144 6.45 -8.20 -22.41
N ALA A 145 7.24 -8.97 -23.18
CA ALA A 145 8.05 -8.47 -24.28
C ALA A 145 7.25 -7.55 -25.22
N SER A 146 7.92 -6.50 -25.71
CA SER A 146 7.43 -5.69 -26.81
C SER A 146 8.03 -6.21 -28.11
N TYR A 147 7.16 -6.41 -29.09
CA TYR A 147 7.53 -6.91 -30.40
C TYR A 147 7.66 -5.73 -31.36
N ILE A 148 8.81 -5.64 -32.03
CA ILE A 148 9.05 -4.65 -33.07
C ILE A 148 9.19 -5.38 -34.40
N PHE A 149 8.59 -4.81 -35.43
CA PHE A 149 8.72 -5.32 -36.77
C PHE A 149 10.10 -4.99 -37.34
N SER A 150 10.88 -6.04 -37.65
CA SER A 150 12.20 -5.93 -38.29
C SER A 150 12.08 -6.02 -39.82
N GLU A 151 13.11 -5.56 -40.54
CA GLU A 151 13.15 -5.48 -42.01
C GLU A 151 12.89 -6.82 -42.73
N ASN A 152 13.03 -7.95 -42.02
CA ASN A 152 12.81 -9.30 -42.56
C ASN A 152 11.35 -9.81 -42.43
N ASN A 153 10.38 -8.93 -42.18
CA ASN A 153 8.98 -9.30 -41.91
C ASN A 153 8.76 -10.22 -40.71
N VAL A 154 9.68 -10.17 -39.74
CA VAL A 154 9.59 -10.97 -38.51
C VAL A 154 9.47 -10.02 -37.32
N PHE A 155 8.55 -10.34 -36.40
CA PHE A 155 8.50 -9.71 -35.09
C PHE A 155 9.67 -10.22 -34.26
N VAL A 156 10.58 -9.31 -33.91
CA VAL A 156 11.71 -9.62 -33.04
C VAL A 156 11.38 -9.07 -31.66
N ASP A 157 11.62 -9.89 -30.63
CA ASP A 157 11.56 -9.45 -29.23
C ASP A 157 12.63 -8.37 -29.01
N ASN A 158 12.21 -7.16 -28.67
CA ASN A 158 13.16 -6.11 -28.31
C ASN A 158 13.63 -6.31 -26.86
N LEU A 159 14.59 -7.23 -26.68
CA LEU A 159 15.23 -7.50 -25.40
C LEU A 159 16.11 -6.33 -24.91
N SER A 160 16.44 -5.34 -25.75
CA SER A 160 17.27 -4.17 -25.42
C SER A 160 16.64 -3.21 -24.40
N GLY A 161 15.42 -3.52 -23.93
CA GLY A 161 14.71 -2.85 -22.86
C GLY A 161 14.02 -3.80 -21.89
N VAL A 162 14.41 -5.08 -21.84
CA VAL A 162 13.88 -6.08 -20.89
C VAL A 162 14.53 -5.91 -19.51
N SER A 163 14.52 -4.67 -19.03
CA SER A 163 14.03 -4.38 -17.70
C SER A 163 12.53 -4.13 -17.85
N ILE A 164 11.72 -5.19 -17.83
CA ILE A 164 10.25 -5.10 -17.71
C ILE A 164 9.68 -3.97 -18.58
N SER A 165 9.67 -4.11 -19.92
CA SER A 165 9.09 -3.19 -20.93
C SER A 165 8.86 -1.75 -20.41
N SER A 166 9.61 -0.73 -20.81
CA SER A 166 9.56 0.70 -20.38
C SER A 166 8.29 1.36 -19.75
N SER A 167 7.10 0.75 -19.78
CA SER A 167 5.86 1.02 -19.04
C SER A 167 5.58 0.12 -17.80
N CYS A 168 6.37 -0.92 -17.55
CA CYS A 168 6.26 -1.85 -16.41
C CYS A 168 7.47 -1.79 -15.47
N SER A 169 8.35 -0.80 -15.61
CA SER A 169 9.19 -0.44 -14.48
C SER A 169 8.29 0.32 -13.50
N LEU A 170 8.02 -0.27 -12.34
CA LEU A 170 7.67 0.54 -11.18
C LEU A 170 8.93 1.36 -10.90
N SER A 171 9.03 2.54 -11.54
CA SER A 171 10.09 3.51 -11.30
C SER A 171 10.24 3.63 -9.79
N ASN A 172 11.45 3.32 -9.30
CA ASN A 172 11.75 3.51 -7.88
C ASN A 172 11.53 4.96 -7.50
#